data_AF-A0A945MK87-F1
#
_entry.id   AF-A0A945MK87-F1
#
_cell.length_a   1.000
_cell.length_b   1.000
_cell.length_c   1.000
_cell.angle_alpha   90.00
_cell.angle_beta   90.00
_cell.angle_gamma   90.00
#
_symmetry.space_group_name_H-M   'P 1'
#
loop_
_entity.id
_entity.type
_entity.pdbx_description
1 polymer ?
#
loop_
_entity_poly.entity_id
_entity_poly.type
_entity_poly.pdbx_seq_one_letter_code
_entity_poly.pdbx_strand_id
1 'polypeptide(L)' 'VLRYRPQFKGQSAVPDVLAGRLSPETKELMAQAHYTHIKEIVKQEVVNLT' A
#
# COMPACT_ATOMS: atom_id res chain seq x y z
N VAL A 1 32.83 -5.94 -7.92
CA VAL A 1 32.12 -5.72 -6.65
C VAL A 1 30.62 -5.66 -6.91
N LEU A 2 29.84 -6.63 -6.42
CA LEU A 2 28.38 -6.65 -6.58
C LEU A 2 27.77 -5.62 -5.64
N ARG A 3 27.03 -4.63 -6.15
CA ARG A 3 26.35 -3.62 -5.33
C ARG A 3 24.87 -3.97 -5.29
N TYR A 4 24.35 -4.19 -4.08
CA TYR A 4 22.92 -4.37 -3.88
C TYR A 4 22.18 -3.11 -4.36
N ARG A 5 21.29 -3.28 -5.34
CA ARG A 5 20.34 -2.26 -5.79
C ARG A 5 18.95 -2.83 -5.60
N PRO A 6 18.21 -2.41 -4.56
CA PRO A 6 16.85 -2.87 -4.37
C PRO A 6 16.00 -2.45 -5.59
N GLN A 7 15.22 -3.39 -6.12
CA GLN A 7 14.31 -3.13 -7.24
C GLN A 7 13.20 -2.15 -6.83
N PHE A 8 12.77 -2.22 -5.56
CA PHE A 8 11.78 -1.32 -5.00
C PHE A 8 12.45 -0.28 -4.10
N LYS A 9 12.45 0.98 -4.55
CA LYS A 9 13.05 2.13 -3.83
C LYS A 9 12.06 2.87 -2.93
N GLY A 10 10.98 2.23 -2.53
CA GLY A 10 9.94 2.86 -1.72
C GLY A 10 9.04 3.85 -2.49
N GLN A 11 9.15 3.94 -3.82
CA GLN A 11 8.26 4.78 -4.63
C GLN A 11 6.87 4.15 -4.76
N SER A 12 5.82 4.99 -4.73
CA SER A 12 4.47 4.54 -5.07
C SER A 12 4.45 4.10 -6.52
N ALA A 13 4.02 2.87 -6.77
CA ALA A 13 3.87 2.32 -8.12
C ALA A 13 2.61 2.84 -8.84
N VAL A 14 1.74 3.56 -8.11
CA VAL A 14 0.41 3.97 -8.60
C VAL A 14 0.44 5.44 -9.01
N PRO A 15 0.06 5.77 -10.27
CA PRO A 15 -0.17 7.15 -10.69
C PRO A 15 -1.20 7.86 -9.81
N ASP A 16 -0.96 9.13 -9.46
CA ASP A 16 -1.83 9.91 -8.57
C ASP A 16 -3.29 9.97 -9.02
N VAL A 17 -3.51 9.98 -10.34
CA VAL A 17 -4.84 9.96 -10.97
C VAL A 17 -5.63 8.71 -10.59
N LEU A 18 -4.96 7.56 -10.48
CA LEU A 18 -5.58 6.31 -10.07
C LEU A 18 -5.72 6.25 -8.56
N ALA A 19 -4.72 6.73 -7.82
CA ALA A 19 -4.77 6.80 -6.36
C ALA A 19 -6.01 7.57 -5.88
N GLY A 20 -6.37 8.69 -6.52
CA GLY A 20 -7.57 9.45 -6.16
C GLY A 20 -8.89 8.66 -6.23
N ARG A 21 -8.99 7.67 -7.14
CA ARG A 21 -10.20 6.87 -7.39
C ARG A 21 -10.34 5.65 -6.50
N LEU A 22 -9.27 5.26 -5.80
CA LEU A 22 -9.28 4.07 -4.97
C LEU A 22 -10.04 4.32 -3.67
N SER A 23 -10.77 3.29 -3.22
CA SER A 23 -11.39 3.26 -1.91
C SER A 23 -10.32 3.43 -0.82
N PRO A 24 -10.67 4.01 0.35
CA PRO A 24 -9.71 4.23 1.43
C PRO A 24 -9.06 2.92 1.92
N GLU A 25 -9.81 1.81 1.93
CA GLU A 25 -9.32 0.48 2.33
C GLU A 25 -8.25 -0.01 1.35
N THR A 26 -8.46 0.22 0.06
CA THR A 26 -7.48 -0.16 -0.98
C THR A 26 -6.20 0.68 -0.86
N LYS A 27 -6.34 1.98 -0.59
CA LYS A 27 -5.19 2.87 -0.34
C LYS A 27 -4.39 2.39 0.86
N GLU A 28 -5.08 2.01 1.93
CA GLU A 28 -4.46 1.49 3.13
C GLU A 28 -3.69 0.20 2.84
N LEU A 29 -4.28 -0.76 2.10
CA LEU A 29 -3.62 -1.99 1.69
C LEU A 29 -2.34 -1.75 0.89
N MET A 30 -2.33 -0.76 -0.01
CA MET A 30 -1.17 -0.44 -0.85
C MET A 30 -0.12 0.40 -0.13
N ALA A 31 -0.47 1.06 0.98
CA ALA A 31 0.46 1.89 1.73
C ALA A 31 1.64 1.08 2.26
N GLN A 32 2.83 1.65 2.20
CA GLN A 32 4.00 1.07 2.86
C GLN A 32 3.83 1.19 4.37
N ALA A 33 4.03 0.07 5.04
CA ALA A 33 4.01 0.02 6.49
C ALA A 33 5.16 -0.87 6.96
N HIS A 34 5.58 -0.68 8.21
CA HIS A 34 6.53 -1.57 8.85
C HIS A 34 5.91 -2.96 9.01
N TYR A 35 6.72 -4.03 8.97
CA TYR A 35 6.22 -5.41 9.00
C TYR A 35 5.49 -5.77 10.32
N THR A 36 5.70 -5.00 11.40
CA THR A 36 4.98 -5.16 12.67
C THR A 36 3.71 -4.32 12.76
N HIS A 37 3.44 -3.47 11.77
CA HIS A 37 2.29 -2.60 11.77
C HIS A 37 1.05 -3.36 11.26
N ILE A 38 0.03 -3.41 12.10
CA ILE A 38 -1.27 -4.00 11.74
C ILE A 38 -2.14 -2.89 11.16
N LYS A 39 -2.48 -3.03 9.89
CA LYS A 39 -3.41 -2.15 9.18
C LYS A 39 -4.83 -2.31 9.72
N GLU A 40 -5.56 -1.22 9.77
CA GLU A 40 -6.94 -1.12 10.23
C GLU A 40 -7.90 -1.98 9.40
N ILE A 41 -7.68 -2.10 8.09
CA ILE A 41 -8.47 -3.01 7.24
C ILE A 41 -8.52 -4.45 7.77
N VAL A 42 -7.46 -4.93 8.44
CA VAL A 42 -7.42 -6.31 8.98
C VAL A 42 -8.40 -6.50 10.16
N LYS A 43 -8.82 -5.41 10.80
CA LYS A 43 -9.78 -5.43 11.90
C LYS A 43 -11.24 -5.50 11.43
N GLN A 44 -11.48 -5.32 10.13
CA GLN A 44 -12.83 -5.35 9.56
C GLN A 44 -13.14 -6.77 9.06
N GLU A 45 -14.31 -7.30 9.44
CA GLU A 45 -14.78 -8.61 8.98
C GLU A 45 -15.28 -8.55 7.51
N VAL A 46 -15.84 -7.41 7.11
CA VAL A 46 -16.32 -7.15 5.74
C VAL A 46 -15.75 -5.83 5.25
N VAL A 47 -15.10 -5.86 4.09
CA VAL A 47 -14.50 -4.69 3.44
C VAL A 47 -15.50 -4.13 2.41
N ASN A 48 -15.87 -2.86 2.56
CA ASN A 48 -16.77 -2.17 1.64
C ASN A 48 -15.96 -1.37 0.61
N LEU A 49 -15.95 -1.83 -0.64
CA LEU A 49 -15.24 -1.16 -1.75
C LEU A 49 -16.23 -0.28 -2.51
N THR A 50 -16.42 0.97 -2.06
CA THR A 50 -17.21 1.99 -2.78
C THR A 50 -16.33 2.96 -3.53
#